data_AF-A0A0F9PA04-F1
#
_entry.id   AF-A0A0F9PA04-F1
#
_cell.length_a   1.000
_cell.length_b   1.000
_cell.length_c   1.000
_cell.angle_alpha   90.00
_cell.angle_beta   90.00
_cell.angle_gamma   90.00
#
_symmetry.space_group_name_H-M   'P 1'
#
loop_
_entity.id
_entity.type
_entity.pdbx_description
1 polymer ?
#
loop_
_entity_poly.entity_id
_entity_poly.type
_entity_poly.pdbx_seq_one_letter_code
_entity_poly.pdbx_strand_id
1 'polypeptide(L)'
;MGKKNNPNAFQGNLKKKFYFEGWYNKIVDASADHIYAIIPTIALNKKEKTSHCAIQYFDAVNATTEYFKFPINEFKNLSNKKYEISIGKNYFSLERSHLDIDQQGYKISGDLKYIDPFPWPKKFLQPGAMGWLSYIPFLETYHTVVSMNHKIHGRISINGEVVNFENGKGYIEKDWGKSFPIAWIWTQSNHFSNQNLSFMFSIAKVPFLGKRFNGFLSAIWYEGKFFKFATYTGARVKSLDINPDNIQILVEDKKYSLYFEIAKKGIESISLKAPQEGIMSGRIAESINSKIRLKLFDTKKRNIIIDDLGVNAGFESKDPETLKPKKR
;
A
#
# COMPACT_ATOMS: atom_id res chain seq x y z
N MET A 1 -18.46 -5.34 18.69
CA MET A 1 -17.25 -5.58 17.86
C MET A 1 -16.50 -4.27 17.66
N GLY A 2 -15.23 -4.18 18.07
CA GLY A 2 -14.45 -2.93 18.06
C GLY A 2 -13.71 -2.65 16.74
N LYS A 3 -13.06 -1.47 16.65
CA LYS A 3 -12.31 -0.99 15.47
C LYS A 3 -11.27 -1.98 14.91
N LYS A 4 -10.64 -2.78 15.77
CA LYS A 4 -9.63 -3.79 15.41
C LYS A 4 -10.13 -4.86 14.43
N ASN A 5 -11.44 -5.14 14.41
CA ASN A 5 -12.02 -6.11 13.46
C ASN A 5 -12.32 -5.49 12.08
N ASN A 6 -12.11 -4.18 11.94
CA ASN A 6 -12.37 -3.41 10.73
C ASN A 6 -11.13 -2.59 10.34
N PRO A 7 -10.01 -3.24 9.97
CA PRO A 7 -8.73 -2.57 9.78
C PRO A 7 -8.75 -1.51 8.66
N ASN A 8 -9.67 -1.62 7.70
CA ASN A 8 -9.83 -0.64 6.62
C ASN A 8 -10.38 0.72 7.12
N ALA A 9 -11.17 0.72 8.22
CA ALA A 9 -11.74 1.93 8.81
C ALA A 9 -10.70 2.70 9.63
N PHE A 10 -10.93 3.99 9.91
CA PHE A 10 -10.06 4.81 10.73
C PHE A 10 -9.85 4.22 12.14
N GLN A 11 -8.61 3.80 12.44
CA GLN A 11 -8.22 3.16 13.70
C GLN A 11 -7.85 4.19 14.78
N GLY A 12 -7.53 5.41 14.37
CA GLY A 12 -7.16 6.49 15.27
C GLY A 12 -8.33 7.07 16.08
N ASN A 13 -7.98 8.12 16.81
CA ASN A 13 -8.91 9.13 17.32
C ASN A 13 -8.11 10.45 17.44
N LEU A 14 -8.79 11.59 17.38
CA LEU A 14 -8.12 12.90 17.37
C LEU A 14 -7.41 13.27 18.69
N LYS A 15 -7.57 12.47 19.75
CA LYS A 15 -6.88 12.64 21.04
C LYS A 15 -5.53 11.92 21.09
N LYS A 16 -5.20 11.08 20.09
CA LYS A 16 -3.91 10.38 20.03
C LYS A 16 -2.75 11.36 19.80
N LYS A 17 -1.56 10.94 20.20
CA LYS A 17 -0.28 11.63 19.96
C LYS A 17 0.70 10.65 19.34
N PHE A 18 1.64 11.14 18.53
CA PHE A 18 2.61 10.33 17.79
C PHE A 18 1.90 9.28 16.93
N TYR A 19 0.88 9.72 16.18
CA TYR A 19 0.03 8.83 15.42
C TYR A 19 -0.06 9.29 13.98
N PHE A 20 0.13 8.38 13.04
CA PHE A 20 -0.22 8.60 11.66
C PHE A 20 -1.21 7.54 11.19
N GLU A 21 -1.98 7.88 10.18
CA GLU A 21 -2.81 6.93 9.44
C GLU A 21 -3.02 7.47 8.03
N GLY A 22 -2.73 6.65 7.02
CA GLY A 22 -2.79 7.01 5.62
C GLY A 22 -3.35 5.88 4.77
N TRP A 23 -4.02 6.23 3.68
CA TRP A 23 -4.55 5.27 2.71
C TRP A 23 -3.93 5.55 1.35
N TYR A 24 -3.10 4.65 0.87
CA TYR A 24 -2.47 4.75 -0.43
C TYR A 24 -3.47 4.31 -1.50
N ASN A 25 -3.97 5.25 -2.30
CA ASN A 25 -4.85 4.96 -3.44
C ASN A 25 -4.06 5.12 -4.73
N LYS A 26 -3.67 4.01 -5.34
CA LYS A 26 -3.04 4.01 -6.65
C LYS A 26 -4.10 3.88 -7.73
N ILE A 27 -4.04 4.77 -8.70
CA ILE A 27 -4.95 4.83 -9.83
C ILE A 27 -4.13 4.91 -11.12
N VAL A 28 -4.51 4.11 -12.10
CA VAL A 28 -3.85 4.03 -13.39
C VAL A 28 -4.92 4.08 -14.46
N ASP A 29 -4.77 4.96 -15.45
CA ASP A 29 -5.67 5.01 -16.59
C ASP A 29 -5.51 3.80 -17.51
N ALA A 30 -6.40 3.65 -18.50
CA ALA A 30 -6.43 2.44 -19.32
C ALA A 30 -5.21 2.27 -20.22
N SER A 31 -4.59 3.38 -20.68
CA SER A 31 -3.36 3.35 -21.48
C SER A 31 -2.09 3.27 -20.63
N ALA A 32 -2.20 3.49 -19.32
CA ALA A 32 -1.08 3.64 -18.39
C ALA A 32 -0.16 4.84 -18.71
N ASP A 33 -0.68 5.84 -19.41
CA ASP A 33 -0.01 7.13 -19.60
C ASP A 33 -0.11 8.01 -18.35
N HIS A 34 -1.05 7.71 -17.45
CA HIS A 34 -1.26 8.43 -16.20
C HIS A 34 -1.33 7.43 -15.04
N ILE A 35 -0.32 7.48 -14.18
CA ILE A 35 -0.19 6.61 -13.01
C ILE A 35 -0.03 7.51 -11.79
N TYR A 36 -1.03 7.56 -10.93
CA TYR A 36 -1.03 8.42 -9.76
C TYR A 36 -1.19 7.64 -8.46
N ALA A 37 -0.62 8.18 -7.38
CA ALA A 37 -0.99 7.80 -6.02
C ALA A 37 -1.56 9.00 -5.27
N ILE A 38 -2.72 8.80 -4.62
CA ILE A 38 -3.41 9.82 -3.82
C ILE A 38 -3.58 9.28 -2.40
N ILE A 39 -2.95 9.97 -1.45
CA ILE A 39 -2.73 9.45 -0.11
C ILE A 39 -3.34 10.42 0.93
N PRO A 40 -4.65 10.33 1.20
CA PRO A 40 -5.22 11.02 2.36
C PRO A 40 -4.57 10.49 3.63
N THR A 41 -4.09 11.42 4.45
CA THR A 41 -3.30 11.13 5.65
C THR A 41 -3.76 12.00 6.81
N ILE A 42 -3.70 11.45 8.01
CA ILE A 42 -3.79 12.20 9.26
C ILE A 42 -2.51 11.98 10.06
N ALA A 43 -1.91 13.08 10.53
CA ALA A 43 -0.69 13.09 11.33
C ALA A 43 -0.93 13.87 12.64
N LEU A 44 -0.96 13.13 13.75
CA LEU A 44 -1.16 13.65 15.10
C LEU A 44 0.16 13.68 15.85
N ASN A 45 0.66 14.89 16.07
CA ASN A 45 2.00 15.13 16.61
C ASN A 45 1.98 15.30 18.13
N LYS A 46 3.18 15.28 18.75
CA LYS A 46 3.33 15.54 20.19
C LYS A 46 2.74 16.89 20.60
N LYS A 47 3.02 17.92 19.79
CA LYS A 47 2.48 19.28 19.94
C LYS A 47 1.25 19.38 19.04
N GLU A 48 0.09 19.64 19.63
CA GLU A 48 -1.18 19.70 18.90
C GLU A 48 -1.13 20.69 17.74
N LYS A 49 -0.46 21.82 17.92
CA LYS A 49 -0.28 22.88 16.89
C LYS A 49 0.40 22.41 15.60
N THR A 50 1.11 21.28 15.60
CA THR A 50 1.73 20.74 14.38
C THR A 50 0.96 19.57 13.78
N SER A 51 -0.12 19.12 14.44
CA SER A 51 -1.00 18.08 13.91
C SER A 51 -1.79 18.62 12.73
N HIS A 52 -1.93 17.80 11.70
CA HIS A 52 -2.62 18.18 10.47
C HIS A 52 -3.17 16.92 9.79
N CYS A 53 -4.15 17.12 8.91
CA CYS A 53 -4.41 16.16 7.86
C CYS A 53 -3.77 16.65 6.56
N ALA A 54 -3.59 15.75 5.62
CA ALA A 54 -2.99 16.05 4.33
C ALA A 54 -3.54 15.14 3.26
N ILE A 55 -3.40 15.58 2.02
CA ILE A 55 -3.51 14.72 0.85
C ILE A 55 -2.16 14.81 0.15
N GLN A 56 -1.46 13.68 0.07
CA GLN A 56 -0.23 13.59 -0.71
C GLN A 56 -0.59 13.06 -2.09
N TYR A 57 -0.15 13.78 -3.12
CA TYR A 57 -0.35 13.43 -4.53
C TYR A 57 1.01 13.06 -5.13
N PHE A 58 1.04 12.00 -5.91
CA PHE A 58 2.23 11.52 -6.60
C PHE A 58 1.88 11.23 -8.05
N ASP A 59 2.61 11.88 -8.96
CA ASP A 59 2.62 11.59 -10.40
C ASP A 59 3.83 10.74 -10.77
N ALA A 60 3.59 9.49 -11.19
CA ALA A 60 4.64 8.56 -11.58
C ALA A 60 5.44 9.01 -12.79
N VAL A 61 4.73 9.55 -13.76
CA VAL A 61 5.20 9.68 -15.14
C VAL A 61 6.03 10.93 -15.24
N ASN A 62 5.59 11.99 -14.57
CA ASN A 62 6.32 13.25 -14.46
C ASN A 62 7.29 13.29 -13.28
N ALA A 63 7.31 12.23 -12.47
CA ALA A 63 8.12 12.12 -11.28
C ALA A 63 7.96 13.28 -10.26
N THR A 64 6.73 13.71 -10.02
CA THR A 64 6.43 14.83 -9.11
C THR A 64 5.60 14.40 -7.90
N THR A 65 5.71 15.15 -6.81
CA THR A 65 4.95 14.89 -5.59
C THR A 65 4.54 16.19 -4.93
N GLU A 66 3.32 16.24 -4.43
CA GLU A 66 2.78 17.38 -3.71
C GLU A 66 2.16 16.95 -2.38
N TYR A 67 2.24 17.84 -1.40
CA TYR A 67 1.72 17.58 -0.06
C TYR A 67 0.81 18.72 0.39
N PHE A 68 -0.48 18.54 0.15
CA PHE A 68 -1.52 19.53 0.48
C PHE A 68 -1.90 19.39 1.95
N LYS A 69 -1.60 20.42 2.76
CA LYS A 69 -1.88 20.41 4.19
C LYS A 69 -3.26 21.00 4.47
N PHE A 70 -3.96 20.38 5.40
CA PHE A 70 -5.25 20.82 5.88
C PHE A 70 -5.24 20.93 7.42
N PRO A 71 -5.92 21.92 7.98
CA PRO A 71 -6.22 21.98 9.41
C PRO A 71 -6.84 20.68 9.91
N ILE A 72 -6.44 20.22 11.10
CA ILE A 72 -6.88 18.92 11.64
C ILE A 72 -8.41 18.81 11.82
N ASN A 73 -9.10 19.93 12.03
CA ASN A 73 -10.56 20.00 12.18
C ASN A 73 -11.31 19.77 10.86
N GLU A 74 -10.62 19.75 9.71
CA GLU A 74 -11.20 19.38 8.42
C GLU A 74 -11.23 17.87 8.17
N PHE A 75 -10.54 17.07 8.99
CA PHE A 75 -10.63 15.61 8.92
C PHE A 75 -11.93 15.10 9.55
N LYS A 76 -12.68 14.28 8.82
CA LYS A 76 -13.84 13.56 9.35
C LYS A 76 -13.72 12.07 9.07
N ASN A 77 -13.91 11.28 10.11
CA ASN A 77 -14.14 9.85 9.97
C ASN A 77 -15.65 9.59 9.85
N LEU A 78 -16.09 9.13 8.67
CA LEU A 78 -17.51 8.96 8.37
C LEU A 78 -18.01 7.56 8.75
N SER A 79 -17.10 6.59 8.93
CA SER A 79 -17.45 5.23 9.36
C SER A 79 -16.44 4.60 10.31
N ASN A 80 -16.93 3.91 11.34
CA ASN A 80 -16.09 3.08 12.22
C ASN A 80 -15.97 1.61 11.72
N LYS A 81 -16.60 1.27 10.59
CA LYS A 81 -16.67 -0.11 10.08
C LYS A 81 -16.03 -0.29 8.69
N LYS A 82 -16.02 0.74 7.86
CA LYS A 82 -15.45 0.72 6.50
C LYS A 82 -14.50 1.90 6.28
N TYR A 83 -13.70 1.82 5.21
CA TYR A 83 -12.93 2.96 4.72
C TYR A 83 -13.88 4.02 4.17
N GLU A 84 -14.04 5.12 4.91
CA GLU A 84 -14.89 6.25 4.53
C GLU A 84 -14.48 7.49 5.34
N ILE A 85 -13.78 8.43 4.70
CA ILE A 85 -13.23 9.63 5.34
C ILE A 85 -13.43 10.86 4.43
N SER A 86 -13.36 12.05 5.03
CA SER A 86 -13.22 13.31 4.29
C SER A 86 -12.11 14.18 4.85
N ILE A 87 -11.47 14.97 3.99
CA ILE A 87 -10.49 16.01 4.35
C ILE A 87 -10.90 17.28 3.59
N GLY A 88 -11.45 18.25 4.32
CA GLY A 88 -12.04 19.44 3.71
C GLY A 88 -13.20 19.04 2.81
N LYS A 89 -13.11 19.39 1.52
CA LYS A 89 -14.09 19.00 0.49
C LYS A 89 -13.83 17.64 -0.15
N ASN A 90 -12.66 17.05 0.09
CA ASN A 90 -12.25 15.77 -0.49
C ASN A 90 -12.88 14.61 0.26
N TYR A 91 -13.21 13.53 -0.46
CA TYR A 91 -13.84 12.34 0.09
C TYR A 91 -13.16 11.09 -0.45
N PHE A 92 -12.97 10.09 0.41
CA PHE A 92 -12.36 8.82 0.03
C PHE A 92 -13.07 7.63 0.69
N SER A 93 -13.24 6.55 -0.07
CA SER A 93 -13.86 5.31 0.39
C SER A 93 -13.40 4.11 -0.44
N LEU A 94 -13.88 2.92 -0.07
CA LEU A 94 -13.65 1.70 -0.86
C LEU A 94 -14.25 1.77 -2.28
N GLU A 95 -15.27 2.60 -2.49
CA GLU A 95 -16.11 2.58 -3.70
C GLU A 95 -15.97 3.85 -4.55
N ARG A 96 -15.42 4.93 -4.00
CA ARG A 96 -15.23 6.18 -4.72
C ARG A 96 -14.24 7.11 -4.04
N SER A 97 -13.70 8.02 -4.84
CA SER A 97 -13.00 9.22 -4.39
C SER A 97 -13.59 10.46 -5.05
N HIS A 98 -13.63 11.57 -4.31
CA HIS A 98 -13.92 12.90 -4.82
C HIS A 98 -12.78 13.82 -4.41
N LEU A 99 -12.24 14.54 -5.38
CA LEU A 99 -11.13 15.47 -5.20
C LEU A 99 -11.61 16.89 -5.46
N ASP A 100 -11.22 17.79 -4.58
CA ASP A 100 -11.35 19.24 -4.70
C ASP A 100 -10.19 19.86 -3.89
N ILE A 101 -9.09 20.11 -4.60
CA ILE A 101 -7.84 20.64 -4.06
C ILE A 101 -7.49 21.88 -4.89
N ASP A 102 -7.36 23.01 -4.22
CA ASP A 102 -6.85 24.26 -4.77
C ASP A 102 -5.85 24.84 -3.76
N GLN A 103 -4.58 24.44 -3.88
CA GLN A 103 -3.51 24.79 -2.95
C GLN A 103 -2.16 24.78 -3.67
N GLN A 104 -1.24 25.63 -3.24
CA GLN A 104 0.17 25.61 -3.69
C GLN A 104 0.31 25.74 -5.22
N GLY A 105 -0.64 26.39 -5.89
CA GLY A 105 -0.67 26.52 -7.35
C GLY A 105 -1.19 25.28 -8.10
N TYR A 106 -1.60 24.23 -7.38
CA TYR A 106 -2.24 23.05 -7.95
C TYR A 106 -3.75 23.11 -7.81
N LYS A 107 -4.43 22.77 -8.91
CA LYS A 107 -5.87 22.58 -8.96
C LYS A 107 -6.20 21.17 -9.40
N ILE A 108 -6.68 20.34 -8.46
CA ILE A 108 -7.09 18.96 -8.71
C ILE A 108 -8.56 18.83 -8.37
N SER A 109 -9.38 18.41 -9.34
CA SER A 109 -10.81 18.21 -9.11
C SER A 109 -11.37 17.04 -9.90
N GLY A 110 -12.35 16.33 -9.35
CA GLY A 110 -13.03 15.26 -10.10
C GLY A 110 -13.53 14.12 -9.22
N ASP A 111 -14.16 13.16 -9.88
CA ASP A 111 -14.81 12.03 -9.24
C ASP A 111 -14.35 10.72 -9.88
N LEU A 112 -13.98 9.77 -9.04
CA LEU A 112 -13.66 8.40 -9.42
C LEU A 112 -14.60 7.45 -8.70
N LYS A 113 -15.19 6.51 -9.43
CA LYS A 113 -15.94 5.36 -8.91
C LYS A 113 -15.10 4.10 -9.10
N TYR A 114 -15.09 3.25 -8.08
CA TYR A 114 -14.35 1.99 -8.05
C TYR A 114 -15.34 0.83 -8.15
N ILE A 115 -15.24 0.07 -9.23
CA ILE A 115 -16.15 -1.02 -9.54
C ILE A 115 -15.48 -2.35 -9.18
N ASP A 116 -16.25 -3.21 -8.51
CA ASP A 116 -15.85 -4.54 -8.05
C ASP A 116 -14.53 -4.55 -7.25
N PRO A 117 -14.40 -3.75 -6.18
CA PRO A 117 -13.22 -3.81 -5.32
C PRO A 117 -13.04 -5.21 -4.77
N PHE A 118 -11.82 -5.73 -4.91
CA PHE A 118 -11.44 -7.03 -4.37
C PHE A 118 -10.69 -6.84 -3.04
N PRO A 119 -11.39 -6.79 -1.89
CA PRO A 119 -10.75 -6.55 -0.60
C PRO A 119 -9.98 -7.77 -0.13
N TRP A 120 -9.08 -7.54 0.84
CA TRP A 120 -8.44 -8.63 1.55
C TRP A 120 -9.48 -9.57 2.21
N PRO A 121 -9.41 -10.89 1.98
CA PRO A 121 -10.37 -11.82 2.57
C PRO A 121 -10.32 -11.81 4.10
N LYS A 122 -11.44 -11.49 4.75
CA LYS A 122 -11.56 -11.49 6.21
C LYS A 122 -11.97 -12.86 6.71
N LYS A 123 -11.31 -13.33 7.76
CA LYS A 123 -11.79 -14.46 8.60
C LYS A 123 -11.91 -13.98 10.04
N PHE A 124 -12.72 -14.65 10.86
CA PHE A 124 -12.98 -14.23 12.24
C PHE A 124 -11.70 -14.00 13.07
N LEU A 125 -10.68 -14.84 12.88
CA LEU A 125 -9.37 -14.74 13.54
C LEU A 125 -8.29 -13.99 12.72
N GLN A 126 -8.65 -13.49 11.54
CA GLN A 126 -7.76 -12.81 10.61
C GLN A 126 -8.52 -11.62 10.01
N PRO A 127 -8.69 -10.53 10.78
CA PRO A 127 -9.55 -9.40 10.40
C PRO A 127 -9.02 -8.60 9.21
N GLY A 128 -7.75 -8.82 8.82
CA GLY A 128 -7.10 -8.20 7.67
C GLY A 128 -5.74 -8.83 7.37
N ALA A 129 -4.89 -8.07 6.69
CA ALA A 129 -3.68 -8.59 6.06
C ALA A 129 -2.62 -9.08 7.06
N MET A 130 -2.49 -8.41 8.21
CA MET A 130 -1.59 -8.82 9.29
C MET A 130 -2.05 -10.06 10.08
N GLY A 131 -3.23 -10.62 9.82
CA GLY A 131 -3.74 -11.79 10.55
C GLY A 131 -3.79 -11.52 12.06
N TRP A 132 -3.29 -12.44 12.89
CA TRP A 132 -3.26 -12.24 14.34
C TRP A 132 -2.26 -11.17 14.81
N LEU A 133 -1.28 -10.78 13.97
CA LEU A 133 -0.31 -9.74 14.31
C LEU A 133 -1.00 -8.38 14.52
N SER A 134 -2.20 -8.17 13.95
CA SER A 134 -2.98 -6.94 14.19
C SER A 134 -3.43 -6.77 15.64
N TYR A 135 -3.38 -7.84 16.45
CA TYR A 135 -3.72 -7.79 17.87
C TYR A 135 -2.54 -7.47 18.77
N ILE A 136 -1.29 -7.60 18.28
CA ILE A 136 -0.09 -7.24 19.03
C ILE A 136 -0.11 -5.72 19.25
N PRO A 137 -0.14 -5.23 20.50
CA PRO A 137 -0.14 -3.81 20.76
C PRO A 137 1.25 -3.20 20.51
N PHE A 138 1.28 -1.88 20.29
CA PHE A 138 2.51 -1.08 20.21
C PHE A 138 3.49 -1.42 19.07
N LEU A 139 3.02 -2.07 18.01
CA LEU A 139 3.80 -2.12 16.77
C LEU A 139 4.04 -0.70 16.22
N GLU A 140 5.23 -0.51 15.63
CA GLU A 140 5.63 0.76 15.00
C GLU A 140 4.62 1.18 13.93
N THR A 141 4.22 0.23 13.07
CA THR A 141 3.20 0.39 12.03
C THR A 141 2.36 -0.89 11.91
N TYR A 142 1.10 -0.70 11.60
CA TYR A 142 0.17 -1.73 11.17
C TYR A 142 -0.22 -1.47 9.71
N HIS A 143 -0.54 -2.54 9.00
CA HIS A 143 -0.78 -2.54 7.56
C HIS A 143 -2.02 -3.35 7.20
N THR A 144 -2.77 -2.91 6.21
CA THR A 144 -3.80 -3.73 5.56
C THR A 144 -3.97 -3.35 4.10
N VAL A 145 -4.33 -4.34 3.27
CA VAL A 145 -4.83 -4.08 1.92
C VAL A 145 -6.33 -3.84 1.99
N VAL A 146 -6.77 -2.72 1.44
CA VAL A 146 -8.17 -2.32 1.36
C VAL A 146 -8.81 -2.89 0.10
N SER A 147 -8.10 -2.83 -1.04
CA SER A 147 -8.49 -3.43 -2.32
C SER A 147 -7.26 -3.86 -3.11
N MET A 148 -7.17 -5.14 -3.49
CA MET A 148 -6.09 -5.69 -4.34
C MET A 148 -6.25 -5.29 -5.81
N ASN A 149 -7.49 -5.09 -6.28
CA ASN A 149 -7.80 -4.71 -7.64
C ASN A 149 -9.22 -4.12 -7.70
N HIS A 150 -9.46 -3.14 -8.56
CA HIS A 150 -10.78 -2.66 -8.99
C HIS A 150 -10.65 -1.95 -10.34
N LYS A 151 -11.78 -1.82 -11.04
CA LYS A 151 -11.89 -0.94 -12.21
C LYS A 151 -12.22 0.47 -11.76
N ILE A 152 -11.77 1.46 -12.52
CA ILE A 152 -12.05 2.86 -12.29
C ILE A 152 -13.00 3.38 -13.37
N HIS A 153 -13.94 4.23 -12.97
CA HIS A 153 -14.77 5.04 -13.86
C HIS A 153 -14.74 6.49 -13.38
N GLY A 154 -14.73 7.44 -14.29
CA GLY A 154 -14.64 8.86 -13.98
C GLY A 154 -13.35 9.52 -14.46
N ARG A 155 -13.18 10.77 -14.03
CA ARG A 155 -12.16 11.67 -14.56
C ARG A 155 -11.65 12.59 -13.46
N ILE A 156 -10.40 13.01 -13.60
CA ILE A 156 -9.80 14.04 -12.75
C ILE A 156 -9.28 15.14 -13.67
N SER A 157 -9.55 16.39 -13.34
CA SER A 157 -8.85 17.54 -13.89
C SER A 157 -7.67 17.91 -13.00
N ILE A 158 -6.49 18.04 -13.58
CA ILE A 158 -5.25 18.46 -12.92
C ILE A 158 -4.73 19.68 -13.68
N ASN A 159 -4.69 20.84 -13.02
CA ASN A 159 -4.25 22.11 -13.61
C ASN A 159 -4.92 22.46 -14.95
N GLY A 160 -6.19 22.05 -15.12
CA GLY A 160 -6.96 22.26 -16.34
C GLY A 160 -6.88 21.12 -17.37
N GLU A 161 -5.93 20.21 -17.25
CA GLU A 161 -5.86 18.99 -18.07
C GLU A 161 -6.81 17.93 -17.54
N VAL A 162 -7.61 17.30 -18.40
CA VAL A 162 -8.57 16.26 -18.00
C VAL A 162 -8.00 14.89 -18.30
N VAL A 163 -7.73 14.13 -17.23
CA VAL A 163 -7.28 12.75 -17.30
C VAL A 163 -8.49 11.81 -17.16
N ASN A 164 -8.60 10.88 -18.11
CA ASN A 164 -9.70 9.93 -18.18
C ASN A 164 -9.32 8.57 -17.59
N PHE A 165 -10.02 8.15 -16.53
CA PHE A 165 -9.78 6.87 -15.87
C PHE A 165 -10.81 5.79 -16.23
N GLU A 166 -11.64 6.00 -17.25
CA GLU A 166 -12.55 4.97 -17.76
C GLU A 166 -11.80 3.69 -18.10
N ASN A 167 -12.24 2.56 -17.54
CA ASN A 167 -11.58 1.25 -17.62
C ASN A 167 -10.15 1.19 -17.03
N GLY A 168 -9.74 2.23 -16.30
CA GLY A 168 -8.51 2.22 -15.53
C GLY A 168 -8.54 1.19 -14.40
N LYS A 169 -7.39 0.99 -13.75
CA LYS A 169 -7.21 0.04 -12.66
C LYS A 169 -6.69 0.73 -11.42
N GLY A 170 -7.15 0.25 -10.27
CA GLY A 170 -6.68 0.78 -9.00
C GLY A 170 -6.39 -0.27 -7.92
N TYR A 171 -5.66 0.19 -6.93
CA TYR A 171 -5.21 -0.56 -5.76
C TYR A 171 -5.27 0.36 -4.53
N ILE A 172 -5.73 -0.18 -3.38
CA ILE A 172 -5.80 0.59 -2.14
C ILE A 172 -5.19 -0.22 -1.00
N GLU A 173 -4.26 0.40 -0.28
CA GLU A 173 -3.75 -0.10 0.99
C GLU A 173 -3.71 0.99 2.04
N LYS A 174 -3.39 0.60 3.26
CA LYS A 174 -3.47 1.49 4.41
C LYS A 174 -2.46 1.11 5.46
N ASP A 175 -1.76 2.13 5.94
CA ASP A 175 -0.87 2.06 7.08
C ASP A 175 -1.32 2.97 8.21
N TRP A 176 -1.10 2.53 9.45
CA TRP A 176 -1.33 3.35 10.62
C TRP A 176 -0.43 2.95 11.77
N GLY A 177 -0.13 3.87 12.67
CA GLY A 177 0.73 3.58 13.80
C GLY A 177 1.50 4.80 14.28
N LYS A 178 2.71 4.57 14.75
CA LYS A 178 3.63 5.62 15.22
C LYS A 178 4.67 5.96 14.15
N SER A 179 5.33 4.98 13.56
CA SER A 179 6.43 5.20 12.62
C SER A 179 6.52 4.04 11.66
N PHE A 180 7.01 4.27 10.43
CA PHE A 180 7.39 3.15 9.58
C PHE A 180 8.52 2.31 10.21
N PRO A 181 8.62 1.01 9.85
CA PRO A 181 9.64 0.11 10.36
C PRO A 181 11.06 0.63 10.09
N ILE A 182 12.06 0.15 10.83
CA ILE A 182 13.45 0.57 10.58
C ILE A 182 14.01 0.08 9.24
N ALA A 183 13.48 -1.04 8.73
CA ALA A 183 13.83 -1.62 7.43
C ALA A 183 12.59 -2.31 6.84
N TRP A 184 12.38 -2.14 5.54
CA TRP A 184 11.31 -2.82 4.81
C TRP A 184 11.61 -2.95 3.31
N ILE A 185 10.90 -3.86 2.65
CA ILE A 185 10.69 -3.89 1.21
C ILE A 185 9.18 -3.98 1.02
N TRP A 186 8.62 -3.13 0.15
CA TRP A 186 7.25 -3.21 -0.29
C TRP A 186 7.21 -3.21 -1.83
N THR A 187 6.32 -4.01 -2.40
CA THR A 187 6.04 -3.96 -3.83
C THR A 187 4.61 -4.40 -4.13
N GLN A 188 4.04 -3.83 -5.19
CA GLN A 188 2.68 -4.10 -5.62
C GLN A 188 2.54 -3.96 -7.14
N SER A 189 1.80 -4.86 -7.78
CA SER A 189 1.25 -4.63 -9.12
C SER A 189 -0.09 -5.34 -9.30
N ASN A 190 -0.95 -4.76 -10.13
CA ASN A 190 -2.18 -5.34 -10.67
C ASN A 190 -2.27 -5.14 -12.20
N HIS A 191 -1.13 -4.85 -12.82
CA HIS A 191 -0.95 -4.61 -14.25
C HIS A 191 -0.08 -5.72 -14.82
N PHE A 192 -0.69 -6.89 -14.99
CA PHE A 192 -0.10 -8.07 -15.62
C PHE A 192 -0.77 -8.33 -16.97
N SER A 193 -0.23 -9.26 -17.75
CA SER A 193 -0.89 -9.68 -19.00
C SER A 193 -2.27 -10.29 -18.72
N ASN A 194 -2.42 -11.03 -17.62
CA ASN A 194 -3.73 -11.44 -17.11
C ASN A 194 -4.39 -10.31 -16.31
N GLN A 195 -5.57 -9.86 -16.76
CA GLN A 195 -6.30 -8.77 -16.14
C GLN A 195 -6.81 -9.08 -14.72
N ASN A 196 -6.97 -10.38 -14.41
CA ASN A 196 -7.41 -10.90 -13.12
C ASN A 196 -6.25 -11.37 -12.24
N LEU A 197 -5.09 -10.74 -12.36
CA LEU A 197 -3.91 -10.96 -11.53
C LEU A 197 -3.55 -9.69 -10.77
N SER A 198 -3.40 -9.82 -9.45
CA SER A 198 -2.83 -8.78 -8.58
C SER A 198 -1.91 -9.41 -7.56
N PHE A 199 -0.81 -8.72 -7.27
CA PHE A 199 0.26 -9.16 -6.40
C PHE A 199 0.67 -8.02 -5.46
N MET A 200 0.90 -8.37 -4.21
CA MET A 200 1.61 -7.53 -3.25
C MET A 200 2.60 -8.36 -2.45
N PHE A 201 3.73 -7.76 -2.10
CA PHE A 201 4.67 -8.29 -1.13
C PHE A 201 5.16 -7.18 -0.20
N SER A 202 5.23 -7.47 1.10
CA SER A 202 5.85 -6.62 2.10
C SER A 202 6.63 -7.47 3.09
N ILE A 203 7.86 -7.08 3.40
CA ILE A 203 8.67 -7.61 4.50
C ILE A 203 9.25 -6.45 5.28
N ALA A 204 9.17 -6.51 6.61
CA ALA A 204 9.63 -5.44 7.48
C ALA A 204 10.26 -5.99 8.76
N LYS A 205 11.13 -5.18 9.37
CA LYS A 205 11.69 -5.46 10.69
C LYS A 205 10.69 -5.05 11.78
N VAL A 206 10.03 -6.04 12.39
CA VAL A 206 8.98 -5.86 13.39
C VAL A 206 9.55 -5.98 14.81
N PRO A 207 9.30 -5.01 15.71
CA PRO A 207 9.66 -5.14 17.12
C PRO A 207 8.67 -6.05 17.87
N PHE A 208 9.18 -6.95 18.71
CA PHE A 208 8.37 -7.83 19.55
C PHE A 208 9.11 -8.22 20.83
N LEU A 209 8.56 -7.84 21.99
CA LEU A 209 9.06 -8.16 23.33
C LEU A 209 10.58 -7.95 23.49
N GLY A 210 11.08 -6.77 23.12
CA GLY A 210 12.50 -6.41 23.23
C GLY A 210 13.42 -7.01 22.17
N LYS A 211 12.91 -7.87 21.28
CA LYS A 211 13.62 -8.39 20.11
C LYS A 211 13.04 -7.80 18.81
N ARG A 212 13.72 -8.05 17.69
CA ARG A 212 13.21 -7.75 16.35
C ARG A 212 13.24 -8.99 15.47
N PHE A 213 12.23 -9.18 14.64
CA PHE A 213 12.16 -10.26 13.66
C PHE A 213 11.70 -9.71 12.30
N ASN A 214 11.89 -10.48 11.23
CA ASN A 214 11.40 -10.10 9.90
C ASN A 214 9.97 -10.62 9.76
N GLY A 215 8.99 -9.72 9.86
CA GLY A 215 7.59 -10.00 9.55
C GLY A 215 7.36 -9.80 8.06
N PHE A 216 6.62 -10.69 7.41
CA PHE A 216 6.29 -10.55 5.99
C PHE A 216 4.86 -10.96 5.69
N LEU A 217 4.37 -10.43 4.58
CA LEU A 217 3.07 -10.63 4.01
C LEU A 217 3.19 -10.62 2.49
N SER A 218 2.51 -11.56 1.83
CA SER A 218 2.33 -11.59 0.40
C SER A 218 0.95 -12.12 0.07
N ALA A 219 0.35 -11.53 -0.95
CA ALA A 219 -0.89 -12.02 -1.52
C ALA A 219 -0.84 -11.98 -3.04
N ILE A 220 -1.45 -13.00 -3.62
CA ILE A 220 -1.76 -13.06 -5.05
C ILE A 220 -3.26 -13.29 -5.16
N TRP A 221 -3.94 -12.39 -5.84
CA TRP A 221 -5.26 -12.65 -6.39
C TRP A 221 -5.10 -13.08 -7.84
N TYR A 222 -5.58 -14.26 -8.20
CA TYR A 222 -5.49 -14.80 -9.55
C TYR A 222 -6.77 -15.57 -9.89
N GLU A 223 -7.53 -15.06 -10.87
CA GLU A 223 -8.76 -15.69 -11.37
C GLU A 223 -9.73 -16.11 -10.24
N GLY A 224 -9.97 -15.19 -9.31
CA GLY A 224 -10.87 -15.41 -8.17
C GLY A 224 -10.27 -16.23 -7.02
N LYS A 225 -9.05 -16.77 -7.16
CA LYS A 225 -8.33 -17.47 -6.09
C LYS A 225 -7.38 -16.52 -5.36
N PHE A 226 -7.27 -16.73 -4.05
CA PHE A 226 -6.40 -15.95 -3.18
C PHE A 226 -5.30 -16.82 -2.59
N PHE A 227 -4.06 -16.59 -3.01
CA PHE A 227 -2.87 -17.23 -2.47
C PHE A 227 -2.24 -16.29 -1.45
N LYS A 228 -2.02 -16.78 -0.22
CA LYS A 228 -1.53 -15.96 0.88
C LYS A 228 -0.31 -16.60 1.51
N PHE A 229 0.75 -15.80 1.63
CA PHE A 229 1.96 -16.15 2.35
C PHE A 229 2.19 -15.09 3.43
N ALA A 230 2.33 -15.49 4.68
CA ALA A 230 2.68 -14.57 5.74
C ALA A 230 3.41 -15.30 6.87
N THR A 231 4.11 -14.56 7.72
CA THR A 231 4.82 -15.12 8.89
C THR A 231 3.92 -15.99 9.77
N TYR A 232 2.61 -15.71 9.80
CA TYR A 232 1.63 -16.46 10.59
C TYR A 232 0.95 -17.64 9.87
N THR A 233 1.29 -17.90 8.60
CA THR A 233 0.66 -18.98 7.80
C THR A 233 1.52 -20.25 7.71
N GLY A 234 2.74 -20.21 8.25
CA GLY A 234 3.75 -21.26 8.07
C GLY A 234 4.63 -21.09 6.84
N ALA A 235 4.32 -20.12 5.97
CA ALA A 235 5.20 -19.69 4.89
C ALA A 235 6.50 -19.07 5.42
N ARG A 236 7.58 -19.14 4.64
CA ARG A 236 8.89 -18.59 4.98
C ARG A 236 9.53 -17.95 3.76
N VAL A 237 10.19 -16.81 3.95
CA VAL A 237 11.14 -16.27 2.98
C VAL A 237 12.40 -17.15 3.02
N LYS A 238 12.66 -17.86 1.91
CA LYS A 238 13.79 -18.78 1.74
C LYS A 238 15.05 -18.07 1.31
N SER A 239 14.94 -17.16 0.33
CA SER A 239 16.02 -16.29 -0.09
C SER A 239 15.51 -14.87 -0.32
N LEU A 240 16.42 -13.93 -0.13
CA LEU A 240 16.28 -12.51 -0.45
C LEU A 240 17.64 -12.07 -0.98
N ASP A 241 17.75 -12.00 -2.30
CA ASP A 241 18.97 -11.66 -3.00
C ASP A 241 18.81 -10.25 -3.55
N ILE A 242 19.73 -9.36 -3.15
CA ILE A 242 19.67 -7.94 -3.49
C ILE A 242 20.88 -7.66 -4.36
N ASN A 243 20.61 -7.28 -5.60
CA ASN A 243 21.62 -6.93 -6.59
C ASN A 243 21.51 -5.42 -6.90
N PRO A 244 22.48 -4.86 -7.64
CA PRO A 244 22.38 -3.48 -8.12
C PRO A 244 21.11 -3.25 -8.94
N ASP A 245 20.82 -4.16 -9.86
CA ASP A 245 19.77 -4.00 -10.87
C ASP A 245 18.42 -4.65 -10.50
N ASN A 246 18.37 -5.55 -9.52
CA ASN A 246 17.14 -6.23 -9.13
C ASN A 246 17.14 -6.72 -7.68
N ILE A 247 15.96 -7.10 -7.18
CA ILE A 247 15.77 -7.85 -5.93
C ILE A 247 15.02 -9.13 -6.27
N GLN A 248 15.57 -10.28 -5.89
CA GLN A 248 14.96 -11.59 -6.08
C GLN A 248 14.53 -12.16 -4.74
N ILE A 249 13.31 -12.67 -4.66
CA ILE A 249 12.73 -13.20 -3.43
C ILE A 249 12.07 -14.54 -3.72
N LEU A 250 12.38 -15.51 -2.86
CA LEU A 250 11.72 -16.82 -2.85
C LEU A 250 10.97 -17.00 -1.54
N VAL A 251 9.67 -17.26 -1.62
CA VAL A 251 8.79 -17.55 -0.49
C VAL A 251 8.19 -18.94 -0.68
N GLU A 252 8.22 -19.77 0.36
CA GLU A 252 7.69 -21.13 0.28
C GLU A 252 6.82 -21.48 1.48
N ASP A 253 5.78 -22.28 1.22
CA ASP A 253 5.06 -23.02 2.23
C ASP A 253 5.00 -24.53 1.88
N LYS A 254 4.10 -25.29 2.52
CA LYS A 254 3.97 -26.74 2.28
C LYS A 254 3.36 -27.11 0.91
N LYS A 255 2.80 -26.16 0.18
CA LYS A 255 2.03 -26.38 -1.05
C LYS A 255 2.53 -25.56 -2.23
N TYR A 256 3.05 -24.36 -1.99
CA TYR A 256 3.41 -23.42 -3.04
C TYR A 256 4.82 -22.87 -2.86
N SER A 257 5.45 -22.60 -3.99
CA SER A 257 6.69 -21.83 -4.11
C SER A 257 6.40 -20.58 -4.93
N LEU A 258 6.66 -19.43 -4.34
CA LEU A 258 6.46 -18.10 -4.91
C LEU A 258 7.83 -17.46 -5.11
N TYR A 259 8.20 -17.29 -6.38
CA TYR A 259 9.38 -16.54 -6.77
C TYR A 259 8.96 -15.23 -7.43
N PHE A 260 9.67 -14.15 -7.11
CA PHE A 260 9.53 -12.92 -7.86
C PHE A 260 10.82 -12.12 -7.90
N GLU A 261 10.96 -11.37 -8.98
CA GLU A 261 12.08 -10.45 -9.21
C GLU A 261 11.54 -9.05 -9.46
N ILE A 262 12.02 -8.08 -8.69
CA ILE A 262 11.71 -6.66 -8.83
C ILE A 262 12.89 -6.01 -9.55
N ALA A 263 12.65 -5.43 -10.72
CA ALA A 263 13.66 -4.62 -11.40
C ALA A 263 13.90 -3.31 -10.60
N LYS A 264 15.16 -2.87 -10.51
CA LYS A 264 15.58 -1.59 -9.91
C LYS A 264 16.14 -0.60 -10.95
N LYS A 265 16.59 -1.10 -12.10
CA LYS A 265 17.23 -0.30 -13.15
C LYS A 265 16.20 0.52 -13.94
N GLY A 266 16.53 1.79 -14.20
CA GLY A 266 15.68 2.69 -15.01
C GLY A 266 14.44 3.20 -14.26
N ILE A 267 14.45 3.11 -12.94
CA ILE A 267 13.34 3.52 -12.09
C ILE A 267 13.64 4.90 -11.53
N GLU A 268 12.83 5.87 -11.92
CA GLU A 268 12.76 7.14 -11.22
C GLU A 268 12.06 6.91 -9.88
N SER A 269 12.71 7.34 -8.81
CA SER A 269 12.20 7.21 -7.45
C SER A 269 12.02 8.59 -6.85
N ILE A 270 10.87 8.85 -6.24
CA ILE A 270 10.56 10.18 -5.70
C ILE A 270 10.45 10.12 -4.20
N SER A 271 10.87 11.22 -3.59
CA SER A 271 10.93 11.39 -2.15
C SER A 271 9.54 11.74 -1.60
N LEU A 272 8.82 10.72 -1.12
CA LEU A 272 7.53 10.88 -0.44
C LEU A 272 7.73 11.18 1.05
N LYS A 273 6.83 11.98 1.62
CA LYS A 273 6.82 12.21 3.07
C LYS A 273 6.37 10.95 3.81
N ALA A 274 7.07 10.65 4.90
CA ALA A 274 6.85 9.46 5.70
C ALA A 274 6.81 9.76 7.19
N PRO A 275 6.08 8.97 7.99
CA PRO A 275 5.98 9.18 9.42
C PRO A 275 7.24 8.73 10.16
N GLN A 276 7.80 9.64 10.95
CA GLN A 276 8.80 9.40 11.97
C GLN A 276 8.24 9.89 13.30
N GLU A 277 7.87 8.95 14.17
CA GLU A 277 7.18 9.23 15.44
C GLU A 277 5.89 10.04 15.30
N GLY A 278 5.12 9.75 14.25
CA GLY A 278 3.86 10.42 13.91
C GLY A 278 4.06 11.72 13.13
N ILE A 279 5.29 12.22 13.05
CA ILE A 279 5.64 13.43 12.31
C ILE A 279 5.95 13.04 10.86
N MET A 280 5.29 13.68 9.88
CA MET A 280 5.56 13.48 8.45
C MET A 280 6.84 14.21 8.01
N SER A 281 7.97 13.91 8.65
CA SER A 281 9.30 14.47 8.38
C SER A 281 10.25 13.51 7.68
N GLY A 282 9.95 12.21 7.71
CA GLY A 282 10.73 11.21 6.99
C GLY A 282 10.56 11.36 5.48
N ARG A 283 11.49 10.77 4.75
CA ARG A 283 11.47 10.68 3.29
C ARG A 283 11.65 9.23 2.85
N ILE A 284 10.86 8.77 1.90
CA ILE A 284 10.95 7.43 1.30
C ILE A 284 11.07 7.59 -0.20
N ALA A 285 11.97 6.83 -0.81
CA ALA A 285 12.05 6.73 -2.27
C ALA A 285 11.05 5.67 -2.73
N GLU A 286 9.98 6.10 -3.40
CA GLU A 286 9.00 5.21 -4.03
C GLU A 286 9.09 5.31 -5.55
N SER A 287 8.95 4.16 -6.21
CA SER A 287 8.65 4.05 -7.64
C SER A 287 7.27 3.44 -7.82
N ILE A 288 6.53 3.88 -8.83
CA ILE A 288 5.24 3.28 -9.22
C ILE A 288 5.19 2.82 -10.68
N ASN A 289 6.34 2.81 -11.36
CA ASN A 289 6.53 2.35 -12.73
C ASN A 289 7.53 1.16 -12.84
N SER A 290 7.80 0.47 -11.73
CA SER A 290 8.72 -0.68 -11.69
C SER A 290 8.15 -1.91 -12.43
N LYS A 291 8.98 -2.94 -12.65
CA LYS A 291 8.57 -4.24 -13.22
C LYS A 291 8.78 -5.38 -12.23
N ILE A 292 7.86 -6.34 -12.21
CA ILE A 292 7.92 -7.53 -11.35
C ILE A 292 7.75 -8.79 -12.20
N ARG A 293 8.77 -9.65 -12.31
CA ARG A 293 8.56 -11.01 -12.84
C ARG A 293 8.02 -11.87 -11.71
N LEU A 294 6.85 -12.50 -11.90
CA LEU A 294 6.16 -13.27 -10.87
C LEU A 294 5.98 -14.72 -11.31
N LYS A 295 6.43 -15.66 -10.48
CA LYS A 295 6.23 -17.10 -10.68
C LYS A 295 5.61 -17.74 -9.45
N LEU A 296 4.49 -18.44 -9.64
CA LEU A 296 3.84 -19.24 -8.62
C LEU A 296 3.77 -20.70 -9.06
N PHE A 297 4.29 -21.61 -8.24
CA PHE A 297 4.37 -23.03 -8.52
C PHE A 297 3.66 -23.86 -7.44
N ASP A 298 2.86 -24.85 -7.84
CA ASP A 298 2.30 -25.86 -6.93
C ASP A 298 3.31 -27.00 -6.77
N THR A 299 3.90 -27.11 -5.58
CA THR A 299 4.97 -28.09 -5.32
C THR A 299 4.44 -29.52 -5.27
N LYS A 300 3.15 -29.71 -4.95
CA LYS A 300 2.53 -31.05 -4.89
C LYS A 300 2.14 -31.54 -6.28
N LYS A 301 1.57 -30.65 -7.09
CA LYS A 301 1.14 -30.97 -8.47
C LYS A 301 2.27 -30.85 -9.49
N ARG A 302 3.40 -30.25 -9.10
CA ARG A 302 4.58 -30.01 -9.93
C ARG A 302 4.28 -29.21 -11.19
N ASN A 303 3.46 -28.17 -11.08
CA ASN A 303 3.10 -27.32 -12.20
C ASN A 303 3.17 -25.83 -11.86
N ILE A 304 3.46 -25.03 -12.88
CA ILE A 304 3.42 -23.57 -12.81
C ILE A 304 1.94 -23.14 -12.85
N ILE A 305 1.53 -22.32 -11.89
CA ILE A 305 0.20 -21.69 -11.84
C ILE A 305 0.26 -20.32 -12.53
N ILE A 306 1.32 -19.55 -12.26
CA ILE A 306 1.52 -18.19 -12.77
C ILE A 306 2.97 -18.06 -13.22
N ASP A 307 3.17 -17.47 -14.39
CA ASP A 307 4.47 -16.97 -14.85
C ASP A 307 4.24 -15.73 -15.73
N ASP A 308 4.22 -14.56 -15.10
CA ASP A 308 3.77 -13.32 -15.73
C ASP A 308 4.71 -12.15 -15.37
N LEU A 309 4.67 -11.09 -16.17
CA LEU A 309 5.41 -9.86 -15.94
C LEU A 309 4.43 -8.74 -15.56
N GLY A 310 4.53 -8.29 -14.32
CA GLY A 310 3.83 -7.11 -13.83
C GLY A 310 4.59 -5.86 -14.25
N VAL A 311 3.87 -4.87 -14.75
CA VAL A 311 4.36 -3.51 -15.02
C VAL A 311 3.68 -2.53 -14.07
N ASN A 312 4.01 -1.24 -14.19
CA ASN A 312 3.44 -0.16 -13.38
C ASN A 312 3.46 -0.52 -11.90
N ALA A 313 4.56 -1.11 -11.43
CA ALA A 313 4.63 -1.66 -10.09
C ALA A 313 5.05 -0.58 -9.09
N GLY A 314 4.35 -0.56 -7.95
CA GLY A 314 4.82 0.10 -6.74
C GLY A 314 6.05 -0.63 -6.19
N PHE A 315 7.06 0.11 -5.79
CA PHE A 315 8.25 -0.43 -5.14
C PHE A 315 8.86 0.61 -4.19
N GLU A 316 9.10 0.15 -2.96
CA GLU A 316 9.83 0.88 -1.95
C GLU A 316 10.78 -0.05 -1.21
N SER A 317 11.93 0.47 -0.81
CA SER A 317 12.78 -0.24 0.14
C SER A 317 13.57 0.69 1.04
N LYS A 318 13.80 0.24 2.27
CA LYS A 318 14.73 0.85 3.22
C LYS A 318 15.52 -0.24 3.91
N ASP A 319 16.85 -0.10 3.88
CA ASP A 319 17.82 -1.02 4.48
C ASP A 319 17.51 -2.52 4.18
N PRO A 320 17.25 -2.89 2.91
CA PRO A 320 16.74 -4.22 2.56
C PRO A 320 17.74 -5.34 2.91
N GLU A 321 19.04 -5.04 2.93
CA GLU A 321 20.10 -5.97 3.36
C GLU A 321 19.86 -6.57 4.74
N THR A 322 19.29 -5.79 5.66
CA THR A 322 19.01 -6.24 7.04
C THR A 322 17.86 -7.23 7.14
N LEU A 323 17.12 -7.43 6.05
CA LEU A 323 15.95 -8.30 5.95
C LEU A 323 16.28 -9.69 5.41
N LYS A 324 17.55 -9.93 5.01
CA LYS A 324 18.01 -11.24 4.55
C LYS A 324 17.71 -12.32 5.61
N PRO A 325 17.10 -13.47 5.23
CA PRO A 325 16.86 -14.54 6.16
C PRO A 325 18.20 -15.04 6.71
N LYS A 326 18.25 -15.35 8.02
CA LYS A 326 19.45 -15.97 8.60
C LYS A 326 19.65 -17.33 7.95
N LYS A 327 20.87 -17.60 7.44
CA LYS A 327 21.25 -18.95 7.00
C LYS A 327 21.02 -19.89 8.18
N ARG A 328 20.20 -20.92 7.95
CA ARG A 328 19.94 -21.98 8.93
C ARG A 328 21.02 -23.03 8.87
#